data_AF-A0A660NSN4-F1
#
_entry.id   AF-A0A660NSN4-F1
#
_cell.length_a   1.000
_cell.length_b   1.000
_cell.length_c   1.000
_cell.angle_alpha   90.00
_cell.angle_beta   90.00
_cell.angle_gamma   90.00
#
_symmetry.space_group_name_H-M   'P 1'
#
loop_
_entity.id
_entity.type
_entity.pdbx_description
1 polymer ?
#
loop_
_entity_poly.entity_id
_entity_poly.type
_entity_poly.pdbx_seq_one_letter_code
_entity_poly.pdbx_strand_id
1 'polypeptide(L)'
;KLQANFRMFAKDLTSEKIEAFQYRDFQARNVMLDSKGNPHFIDFQGGRKGPYYYDLASFLWQASAKYPFKLRRELVFDYYNSLKHFTEVPSKRHFVNRLSLFVLFRLLQVLGAYGFRGYFERKQHFIESIPPAIQNLSDVLDLGEKMFPYPYLFTLLRELTQLPQFKKTVQTTKNRTDGYKIAEQDVYTANPLDGPASFSKYDGKGSLVVRVFSFSFKKGIPEDTSGNGGGYVFDCRSTHNPGRYEPYKKITGLDEAVIRFLEDDGEIVEFLRPVYELADHHVERYMQRGFTNLMFSFGCTGGQHRSVYCAQHLAEHLNKKYGIEVRITHREQGIEQVLEAKTKRT
;
A
#
# COMPACT_ATOMS: atom_id res chain seq x y z
N LYS A 1 -34.46 28.95 -0.70
CA LYS A 1 -33.77 27.98 0.19
C LYS A 1 -32.35 27.68 -0.29
N LEU A 2 -32.16 27.18 -1.52
CA LEU A 2 -30.84 26.89 -2.09
C LEU A 2 -29.85 28.07 -2.06
N GLN A 3 -30.29 29.26 -2.50
CA GLN A 3 -29.44 30.46 -2.51
C GLN A 3 -28.93 30.83 -1.11
N ALA A 4 -29.74 30.66 -0.07
CA ALA A 4 -29.33 30.93 1.30
C ALA A 4 -28.25 29.94 1.77
N ASN A 5 -28.39 28.65 1.43
CA ASN A 5 -27.38 27.64 1.70
C ASN A 5 -26.07 27.90 0.94
N PHE A 6 -26.11 28.34 -0.32
CA PHE A 6 -24.90 28.76 -1.03
C PHE A 6 -24.23 29.99 -0.40
N ARG A 7 -25.01 30.96 0.10
CA ARG A 7 -24.45 32.11 0.84
C ARG A 7 -23.76 31.67 2.13
N MET A 8 -24.36 30.76 2.89
CA MET A 8 -23.72 30.17 4.09
C MET A 8 -22.45 29.42 3.72
N PHE A 9 -22.51 28.56 2.70
CA PHE A 9 -21.35 27.79 2.25
C PHE A 9 -20.21 28.71 1.78
N ALA A 10 -20.52 29.76 1.03
CA ALA A 10 -19.54 30.76 0.62
C ALA A 10 -18.93 31.48 1.83
N LYS A 11 -19.74 31.85 2.83
CA LYS A 11 -19.26 32.46 4.09
C LYS A 11 -18.30 31.51 4.84
N ASP A 12 -18.62 30.23 4.92
CA ASP A 12 -17.76 29.25 5.60
C ASP A 12 -16.44 29.04 4.88
N LEU A 13 -16.45 28.93 3.55
CA LEU A 13 -15.23 28.82 2.73
C LEU A 13 -14.36 30.07 2.83
N THR A 14 -14.96 31.27 2.78
CA THR A 14 -14.25 32.56 2.82
C THR A 14 -13.86 33.00 4.23
N SER A 15 -14.35 32.31 5.27
CA SER A 15 -13.86 32.51 6.65
C SER A 15 -12.39 32.07 6.81
N GLU A 16 -11.87 31.29 5.86
CA GLU A 16 -10.46 30.91 5.81
C GLU A 16 -9.61 32.05 5.26
N LYS A 17 -8.78 32.65 6.11
CA LYS A 17 -7.99 33.84 5.76
C LYS A 17 -6.57 33.53 5.26
N ILE A 18 -6.27 32.25 5.03
CA ILE A 18 -4.94 31.79 4.65
C ILE A 18 -4.62 32.21 3.21
N GLU A 19 -3.46 32.85 3.02
CA GLU A 19 -2.96 33.31 1.72
C GLU A 19 -1.80 32.43 1.19
N ALA A 20 -2.02 31.13 1.07
CA ALA A 20 -1.06 30.24 0.42
C ALA A 20 -1.11 30.38 -1.10
N PHE A 21 -0.07 29.89 -1.79
CA PHE A 21 -0.16 29.70 -3.24
C PHE A 21 -1.21 28.62 -3.54
N GLN A 22 -2.18 28.97 -4.38
CA GLN A 22 -3.24 28.10 -4.87
C GLN A 22 -3.08 27.94 -6.38
N TYR A 23 -2.77 26.73 -6.83
CA TYR A 23 -2.63 26.31 -8.22
C TYR A 23 -3.92 26.48 -9.03
N ARG A 24 -5.08 26.39 -8.35
CA ARG A 24 -6.45 26.56 -8.89
C ARG A 24 -6.94 25.43 -9.80
N ASP A 25 -6.15 24.95 -10.74
CA ASP A 25 -6.52 23.80 -11.58
C ASP A 25 -5.54 22.65 -11.33
N PHE A 26 -5.25 22.37 -10.06
CA PHE A 26 -4.24 21.37 -9.72
C PHE A 26 -4.73 19.95 -10.03
N GLN A 27 -4.05 19.27 -10.94
CA GLN A 27 -4.35 17.90 -11.34
C GLN A 27 -3.12 17.01 -11.43
N ALA A 28 -3.34 15.69 -11.42
CA ALA A 28 -2.25 14.72 -11.53
C ALA A 28 -1.38 14.96 -12.77
N ARG A 29 -2.01 15.35 -13.90
CA ARG A 29 -1.31 15.71 -15.14
C ARG A 29 -0.42 16.97 -15.06
N ASN A 30 -0.59 17.79 -14.02
CA ASN A 30 0.26 18.95 -13.77
C ASN A 30 1.59 18.57 -13.11
N VAL A 31 1.74 17.32 -12.69
CA VAL A 31 2.96 16.79 -12.08
C VAL A 31 3.68 15.91 -13.09
N MET A 32 4.83 16.36 -13.56
CA MET A 32 5.72 15.60 -14.44
C MET A 32 6.90 15.05 -13.65
N LEU A 33 7.37 13.85 -14.00
CA LEU A 33 8.59 13.30 -13.42
C LEU A 33 9.73 13.42 -14.43
N ASP A 34 10.90 13.87 -13.98
CA ASP A 34 12.11 13.83 -14.80
C ASP A 34 12.70 12.40 -14.88
N SER A 35 13.78 12.23 -15.63
CA SER A 35 14.44 10.93 -15.80
C SER A 35 15.03 10.34 -14.51
N LYS A 36 15.14 11.15 -13.44
CA LYS A 36 15.59 10.74 -12.11
C LYS A 36 14.42 10.53 -11.15
N GLY A 37 13.18 10.74 -11.60
CA GLY A 37 11.97 10.60 -10.80
C GLY A 37 11.63 11.82 -9.94
N ASN A 38 12.27 12.98 -10.14
CA ASN A 38 11.92 14.19 -9.39
C ASN A 38 10.67 14.84 -9.96
N PRO A 39 9.75 15.34 -9.12
CA PRO A 39 8.54 16.00 -9.56
C PRO A 39 8.80 17.44 -10.01
N HIS A 40 8.18 17.80 -11.14
CA HIS A 40 8.13 19.14 -11.70
C HIS A 40 6.67 19.53 -11.94
N PHE A 41 6.32 20.77 -11.62
CA PHE A 41 4.95 21.27 -11.71
C PHE A 41 4.78 22.20 -12.91
N ILE A 42 3.76 21.96 -13.74
CA ILE A 42 3.48 22.72 -14.97
C ILE A 42 2.05 23.27 -15.02
N ASP A 43 1.82 24.28 -15.85
CA ASP A 43 0.48 24.87 -16.05
C ASP A 43 -0.08 25.55 -14.77
N PHE A 44 0.80 26.28 -14.04
CA PHE A 44 0.48 27.03 -12.81
C PHE A 44 0.26 28.54 -13.02
N GLN A 45 0.26 29.02 -14.27
CA GLN A 45 0.11 30.45 -14.60
C GLN A 45 -1.23 31.05 -14.14
N GLY A 46 -2.25 30.22 -13.89
CA GLY A 46 -3.53 30.63 -13.31
C GLY A 46 -3.56 30.70 -11.79
N GLY A 47 -2.42 30.45 -11.14
CA GLY A 47 -2.26 30.40 -9.70
C GLY A 47 -2.54 31.74 -9.02
N ARG A 48 -3.04 31.68 -7.80
CA ARG A 48 -3.44 32.85 -7.01
C ARG A 48 -3.23 32.62 -5.53
N LYS A 49 -3.43 33.65 -4.72
CA LYS A 49 -3.48 33.49 -3.26
C LYS A 49 -4.79 32.84 -2.83
N GLY A 50 -4.71 31.90 -1.92
CA GLY A 50 -5.89 31.27 -1.34
C GLY A 50 -5.57 30.17 -0.33
N PRO A 51 -6.60 29.49 0.19
CA PRO A 51 -6.44 28.43 1.16
C PRO A 51 -5.82 27.19 0.52
N TYR A 52 -4.79 26.63 1.17
CA TYR A 52 -4.08 25.43 0.72
C TYR A 52 -4.98 24.19 0.60
N TYR A 53 -6.13 24.18 1.30
CA TYR A 53 -7.12 23.09 1.22
C TYR A 53 -7.64 22.85 -0.20
N TYR A 54 -7.72 23.91 -1.00
CA TYR A 54 -8.31 23.85 -2.32
C TYR A 54 -7.49 22.97 -3.28
N ASP A 55 -6.17 23.13 -3.30
CA ASP A 55 -5.31 22.35 -4.18
C ASP A 55 -5.27 20.88 -3.76
N LEU A 56 -5.26 20.62 -2.46
CA LEU A 56 -5.35 19.26 -1.92
C LEU A 56 -6.67 18.58 -2.34
N ALA A 57 -7.80 19.30 -2.24
CA ALA A 57 -9.10 18.84 -2.70
C ALA A 57 -9.11 18.61 -4.22
N SER A 58 -8.58 19.55 -5.00
CA SER A 58 -8.51 19.47 -6.46
C SER A 58 -7.65 18.30 -6.93
N PHE A 59 -6.55 18.01 -6.25
CA PHE A 59 -5.63 16.95 -6.62
C PHE A 59 -6.15 15.56 -6.24
N LEU A 60 -6.74 15.41 -5.05
CA LEU A 60 -7.10 14.07 -4.53
C LEU A 60 -8.49 13.58 -4.95
N TRP A 61 -9.45 14.48 -5.19
CA TRP A 61 -10.83 14.10 -5.57
C TRP A 61 -11.09 14.16 -7.08
N GLN A 62 -10.07 13.87 -7.87
CA GLN A 62 -10.19 13.83 -9.33
C GLN A 62 -10.94 12.58 -9.78
N ALA A 63 -12.00 12.81 -10.55
CA ALA A 63 -12.80 11.73 -11.11
C ALA A 63 -11.96 10.81 -12.03
N SER A 64 -11.03 11.40 -12.80
CA SER A 64 -10.17 10.65 -13.73
C SER A 64 -9.08 9.84 -13.02
N ALA A 65 -8.56 10.30 -11.89
CA ALA A 65 -7.43 9.65 -11.22
C ALA A 65 -7.84 8.40 -10.41
N LYS A 66 -9.13 8.28 -10.04
CA LYS A 66 -9.70 7.12 -9.31
C LYS A 66 -8.87 6.70 -8.08
N TYR A 67 -8.28 7.68 -7.37
CA TYR A 67 -7.47 7.39 -6.19
C TYR A 67 -8.29 6.64 -5.13
N PRO A 68 -7.80 5.48 -4.63
CA PRO A 68 -8.46 4.76 -3.56
C PRO A 68 -8.60 5.62 -2.30
N PHE A 69 -9.66 5.38 -1.51
CA PHE A 69 -9.89 6.07 -0.25
C PHE A 69 -8.67 6.01 0.69
N LYS A 70 -8.02 4.85 0.75
CA LYS A 70 -6.78 4.64 1.52
C LYS A 70 -5.67 5.60 1.08
N LEU A 71 -5.40 5.70 -0.22
CA LEU A 71 -4.36 6.57 -0.76
C LEU A 71 -4.69 8.05 -0.51
N ARG A 72 -5.96 8.46 -0.68
CA ARG A 72 -6.38 9.84 -0.35
C ARG A 72 -6.07 10.18 1.11
N ARG A 73 -6.36 9.26 2.03
CA ARG A 73 -6.08 9.46 3.47
C ARG A 73 -4.59 9.57 3.78
N GLU A 74 -3.76 8.71 3.18
CA GLU A 74 -2.30 8.75 3.32
C GLU A 74 -1.77 10.10 2.83
N LEU A 75 -2.14 10.51 1.61
CA LEU A 75 -1.68 11.77 1.03
C LEU A 75 -2.18 13.01 1.78
N VAL A 76 -3.41 13.01 2.33
CA VAL A 76 -3.88 14.09 3.21
C VAL A 76 -3.01 14.18 4.46
N PHE A 77 -2.62 13.04 5.04
CA PHE A 77 -1.81 13.02 6.25
C PHE A 77 -0.36 13.45 5.98
N ASP A 78 0.23 12.98 4.88
CA ASP A 78 1.57 13.38 4.46
C ASP A 78 1.63 14.87 4.14
N TYR A 79 0.60 15.39 3.45
CA TYR A 79 0.45 16.82 3.21
C TYR A 79 0.33 17.61 4.51
N TYR A 80 -0.54 17.17 5.44
CA TYR A 80 -0.73 17.81 6.74
C TYR A 80 0.57 17.88 7.56
N ASN A 81 1.37 16.81 7.57
CA ASN A 81 2.64 16.81 8.29
C ASN A 81 3.70 17.67 7.59
N SER A 82 3.77 17.58 6.26
CA SER A 82 4.70 18.39 5.46
C SER A 82 4.41 19.88 5.65
N LEU A 83 3.14 20.28 5.65
CA LEU A 83 2.70 21.67 5.78
C LEU A 83 3.15 22.31 7.10
N LYS A 84 3.25 21.55 8.19
CA LYS A 84 3.73 22.04 9.50
C LYS A 84 5.15 22.57 9.46
N HIS A 85 5.96 22.15 8.49
CA HIS A 85 7.31 22.66 8.32
C HIS A 85 7.35 24.06 7.69
N PHE A 86 6.23 24.52 7.12
CA PHE A 86 6.15 25.79 6.40
C PHE A 86 5.24 26.83 7.06
N THR A 87 4.23 26.39 7.83
CA THR A 87 3.27 27.27 8.51
C THR A 87 2.67 26.60 9.72
N GLU A 88 2.09 27.40 10.62
CA GLU A 88 1.18 26.86 11.64
C GLU A 88 -0.03 26.20 10.99
N VAL A 89 -0.36 24.99 11.45
CA VAL A 89 -1.46 24.19 10.95
C VAL A 89 -2.41 23.88 12.10
N PRO A 90 -3.73 24.03 11.93
CA PRO A 90 -4.70 23.73 12.99
C PRO A 90 -4.71 22.24 13.33
N SER A 91 -5.44 21.87 14.39
CA SER A 91 -5.58 20.45 14.79
C SER A 91 -6.05 19.58 13.62
N LYS A 92 -5.61 18.32 13.59
CA LYS A 92 -5.97 17.35 12.53
C LYS A 92 -7.48 17.28 12.29
N ARG A 93 -8.28 17.31 13.36
CA ARG A 93 -9.75 17.32 13.27
C ARG A 93 -10.26 18.58 12.57
N HIS A 94 -9.76 19.75 12.94
CA HIS A 94 -10.14 21.00 12.30
C HIS A 94 -9.70 21.02 10.82
N PHE A 95 -8.47 20.58 10.53
CA PHE A 95 -7.95 20.50 9.17
C PHE A 95 -8.83 19.64 8.26
N VAL A 96 -9.17 18.41 8.70
CA VAL A 96 -10.03 17.50 7.92
C VAL A 96 -11.42 18.09 7.75
N ASN A 97 -11.99 18.71 8.79
CA ASN A 97 -13.28 19.36 8.68
C ASN A 97 -13.27 20.49 7.64
N ARG A 98 -12.25 21.34 7.64
CA ARG A 98 -12.14 22.40 6.64
C ARG A 98 -11.92 21.83 5.25
N LEU A 99 -11.04 20.84 5.10
CA LEU A 99 -10.78 20.17 3.84
C LEU A 99 -12.07 19.63 3.20
N SER A 100 -12.96 18.97 3.96
CA SER A 100 -14.20 18.42 3.40
C SER A 100 -15.12 19.49 2.78
N LEU A 101 -15.11 20.72 3.31
CA LEU A 101 -15.85 21.84 2.70
C LEU A 101 -15.25 22.21 1.34
N PHE A 102 -13.91 22.27 1.24
CA PHE A 102 -13.21 22.52 -0.03
C PHE A 102 -13.37 21.36 -1.03
N VAL A 103 -13.45 20.12 -0.55
CA VAL A 103 -13.76 18.96 -1.38
C VAL A 103 -15.17 19.07 -1.95
N LEU A 104 -16.18 19.36 -1.11
CA LEU A 104 -17.54 19.59 -1.59
C LEU A 104 -17.57 20.72 -2.62
N PHE A 105 -16.92 21.85 -2.32
CA PHE A 105 -16.84 23.00 -3.22
C PHE A 105 -16.25 22.62 -4.58
N ARG A 106 -15.12 21.90 -4.56
CA ARG A 106 -14.46 21.44 -5.78
C ARG A 106 -15.33 20.49 -6.58
N LEU A 107 -16.00 19.53 -5.93
CA LEU A 107 -16.88 18.57 -6.59
C LEU A 107 -18.07 19.27 -7.26
N LEU A 108 -18.67 20.28 -6.63
CA LEU A 108 -19.73 21.07 -7.25
C LEU A 108 -19.23 21.82 -8.49
N GLN A 109 -18.03 22.42 -8.44
CA GLN A 109 -17.42 23.07 -9.60
C GLN A 109 -17.17 22.07 -10.74
N VAL A 110 -16.61 20.90 -10.42
CA VAL A 110 -16.32 19.84 -11.39
C VAL A 110 -17.61 19.33 -12.04
N LEU A 111 -18.62 19.00 -11.24
CA LEU A 111 -19.91 18.50 -11.74
C LEU A 111 -20.64 19.55 -12.58
N GLY A 112 -20.57 20.84 -12.19
CA GLY A 112 -21.09 21.94 -13.01
C GLY A 112 -20.39 22.03 -14.37
N ALA A 113 -19.05 21.95 -14.39
CA ALA A 113 -18.27 21.96 -15.63
C ALA A 113 -18.54 20.73 -16.50
N TYR A 114 -18.65 19.54 -15.89
CA TYR A 114 -18.92 18.29 -16.61
C TYR A 114 -20.34 18.25 -17.15
N GLY A 115 -21.32 18.74 -16.40
CA GLY A 115 -22.70 18.86 -16.87
C GLY A 115 -22.81 19.81 -18.06
N PHE A 116 -22.17 20.99 -17.97
CA PHE A 116 -22.15 21.94 -19.08
C PHE A 116 -21.42 21.38 -20.30
N ARG A 117 -20.16 20.95 -20.16
CA ARG A 117 -19.38 20.47 -21.32
C ARG A 117 -19.87 19.13 -21.85
N GLY A 118 -20.34 18.26 -20.98
CA GLY A 118 -20.86 16.94 -21.33
C GLY A 118 -22.24 17.01 -21.94
N TYR A 119 -23.25 17.46 -21.19
CA TYR A 119 -24.64 17.43 -21.67
C TYR A 119 -24.98 18.58 -22.62
N PHE A 120 -24.47 19.79 -22.38
CA PHE A 120 -24.79 20.96 -23.21
C PHE A 120 -23.89 21.06 -24.44
N GLU A 121 -22.56 20.98 -24.29
CA GLU A 121 -21.62 21.01 -25.43
C GLU A 121 -21.40 19.63 -26.08
N ARG A 122 -22.04 18.56 -25.59
CA ARG A 122 -21.99 17.19 -26.13
C ARG A 122 -20.59 16.57 -26.21
N LYS A 123 -19.70 16.91 -25.28
CA LYS A 123 -18.34 16.34 -25.24
C LYS A 123 -18.32 15.03 -24.43
N GLN A 124 -18.16 13.91 -25.14
CA GLN A 124 -18.28 12.56 -24.58
C GLN A 124 -17.38 12.29 -23.36
N HIS A 125 -16.10 12.69 -23.41
CA HIS A 125 -15.16 12.48 -22.30
C HIS A 125 -15.58 13.19 -20.99
N PHE A 126 -16.36 14.27 -21.07
CA PHE A 126 -16.95 14.91 -19.90
C PHE A 126 -18.11 14.09 -19.35
N ILE A 127 -18.95 13.50 -20.21
CA ILE A 127 -20.06 12.63 -19.81
C ILE A 127 -19.53 11.40 -19.05
N GLU A 128 -18.48 10.76 -19.56
CA GLU A 128 -17.84 9.60 -18.93
C GLU A 128 -17.25 9.92 -17.54
N SER A 129 -16.91 11.18 -17.29
CA SER A 129 -16.39 11.65 -16.01
C SER A 129 -17.46 11.97 -14.97
N ILE A 130 -18.75 12.04 -15.37
CA ILE A 130 -19.86 12.36 -14.46
C ILE A 130 -20.09 11.24 -13.43
N PRO A 131 -20.25 9.95 -13.80
CA PRO A 131 -20.47 8.89 -12.81
C PRO A 131 -19.41 8.81 -11.70
N PRO A 132 -18.09 8.80 -11.99
CA PRO A 132 -17.08 8.79 -10.93
C PRO A 132 -17.06 10.09 -10.10
N ALA A 133 -17.43 11.24 -10.67
CA ALA A 133 -17.58 12.48 -9.90
C ALA A 133 -18.80 12.45 -8.96
N ILE A 134 -19.92 11.87 -9.41
CA ILE A 134 -21.10 11.64 -8.56
C ILE A 134 -20.77 10.64 -7.44
N GLN A 135 -19.95 9.62 -7.72
CA GLN A 135 -19.48 8.70 -6.68
C GLN A 135 -18.66 9.43 -5.61
N ASN A 136 -17.71 10.28 -6.02
CA ASN A 136 -16.96 11.12 -5.07
C ASN A 136 -17.88 12.02 -4.24
N LEU A 137 -18.93 12.59 -4.84
CA LEU A 137 -19.92 13.40 -4.13
C LEU A 137 -20.69 12.56 -3.10
N SER A 138 -21.14 11.36 -3.48
CA SER A 138 -21.80 10.44 -2.55
C SER A 138 -20.93 10.14 -1.34
N ASP A 139 -19.67 9.75 -1.56
CA ASP A 139 -18.74 9.39 -0.48
C ASP A 139 -18.46 10.58 0.46
N VAL A 140 -18.43 11.80 -0.07
CA VAL A 140 -18.25 13.02 0.73
C VAL A 140 -19.49 13.31 1.57
N LEU A 141 -20.69 13.18 0.99
CA LEU A 141 -21.93 13.41 1.75
C LEU A 141 -22.14 12.37 2.85
N ASP A 142 -21.54 11.18 2.75
CA ASP A 142 -21.57 10.12 3.78
C ASP A 142 -20.88 10.52 5.10
N LEU A 143 -20.11 11.61 5.10
CA LEU A 143 -19.63 12.26 6.33
C LEU A 143 -20.77 12.83 7.19
N GLY A 144 -21.98 12.95 6.63
CA GLY A 144 -23.20 13.28 7.36
C GLY A 144 -23.57 14.76 7.36
N GLU A 145 -24.83 15.03 7.68
CA GLU A 145 -25.42 16.39 7.64
C GLU A 145 -24.77 17.36 8.64
N LYS A 146 -24.28 16.85 9.77
CA LYS A 146 -23.51 17.66 10.74
C LYS A 146 -22.24 18.25 10.15
N MET A 147 -21.65 17.58 9.16
CA MET A 147 -20.45 18.05 8.46
C MET A 147 -20.76 19.17 7.46
N PHE A 148 -21.97 19.15 6.89
CA PHE A 148 -22.43 20.09 5.87
C PHE A 148 -23.75 20.72 6.32
N PRO A 149 -23.71 21.80 7.13
CA PRO A 149 -24.90 22.41 7.74
C PRO A 149 -25.70 23.28 6.73
N TYR A 150 -25.99 22.71 5.56
CA TYR A 150 -26.68 23.32 4.43
C TYR A 150 -27.86 22.42 4.05
N PRO A 151 -28.93 22.37 4.85
CA PRO A 151 -29.92 21.28 4.79
C PRO A 151 -30.56 21.13 3.40
N TYR A 152 -30.97 22.23 2.75
CA TYR A 152 -31.57 22.16 1.43
C TYR A 152 -30.56 21.75 0.35
N LEU A 153 -29.34 22.27 0.41
CA LEU A 153 -28.27 21.85 -0.50
C LEU A 153 -27.90 20.38 -0.29
N PHE A 154 -27.78 19.93 0.96
CA PHE A 154 -27.46 18.55 1.31
C PHE A 154 -28.52 17.58 0.77
N THR A 155 -29.81 17.86 1.01
CA THR A 155 -30.92 17.07 0.46
C THR A 155 -30.86 17.00 -1.07
N LEU A 156 -30.69 18.14 -1.74
CA LEU A 156 -30.62 18.18 -3.21
C LEU A 156 -29.43 17.38 -3.75
N LEU A 157 -28.26 17.47 -3.11
CA LEU A 157 -27.09 16.71 -3.53
C LEU A 157 -27.24 15.20 -3.25
N ARG A 158 -27.93 14.83 -2.17
CA ARG A 158 -28.28 13.43 -1.89
C ARG A 158 -29.22 12.87 -2.94
N GLU A 159 -30.29 13.59 -3.27
CA GLU A 159 -31.20 13.22 -4.36
C GLU A 159 -30.44 13.05 -5.68
N LEU A 160 -29.54 14.00 -6.01
CA LEU A 160 -28.69 13.92 -7.20
C LEU A 160 -27.85 12.64 -7.24
N THR A 161 -27.22 12.25 -6.12
CA THR A 161 -26.40 11.04 -6.04
C THR A 161 -27.21 9.73 -6.12
N GLN A 162 -28.53 9.81 -5.91
CA GLN A 162 -29.44 8.67 -5.90
C GLN A 162 -30.26 8.51 -7.19
N LEU A 163 -30.06 9.40 -8.17
CA LEU A 163 -30.73 9.30 -9.47
C LEU A 163 -30.47 7.91 -10.10
N PRO A 164 -31.45 7.31 -10.81
CA PRO A 164 -31.35 5.94 -11.31
C PRO A 164 -30.08 5.65 -12.13
N GLN A 165 -29.64 6.61 -12.94
CA GLN A 165 -28.43 6.51 -13.78
C GLN A 165 -27.11 6.53 -12.98
N PHE A 166 -27.15 6.93 -11.70
CA PHE A 166 -26.00 7.00 -10.80
C PHE A 166 -26.12 6.06 -9.60
N LYS A 167 -27.26 5.37 -9.44
CA LYS A 167 -27.40 4.33 -8.41
C LYS A 167 -26.26 3.34 -8.60
N LYS A 168 -25.43 3.19 -7.55
CA LYS A 168 -24.44 2.12 -7.46
C LYS A 168 -25.15 0.86 -7.93
N THR A 169 -24.64 0.25 -8.99
CA THR A 169 -24.83 -1.19 -9.16
C THR A 169 -24.11 -1.78 -7.98
N VAL A 170 -24.80 -1.91 -6.84
CA VAL A 170 -24.36 -2.77 -5.76
C VAL A 170 -24.20 -4.09 -6.49
N GLN A 171 -22.96 -4.50 -6.72
CA GLN A 171 -22.70 -5.90 -6.99
C GLN A 171 -23.24 -6.58 -5.75
N THR A 172 -24.48 -7.05 -5.83
CA THR A 172 -25.01 -8.03 -4.90
C THR A 172 -23.90 -9.06 -4.82
N THR A 173 -23.35 -9.20 -3.62
CA THR A 173 -22.37 -10.22 -3.27
C THR A 173 -22.85 -11.49 -3.94
N LYS A 174 -22.16 -11.91 -5.01
CA LYS A 174 -22.53 -13.11 -5.76
C LYS A 174 -22.66 -14.21 -4.72
N ASN A 175 -23.80 -14.90 -4.68
CA ASN A 175 -23.93 -16.15 -3.93
C ASN A 175 -22.75 -17.03 -4.36
N ARG A 176 -21.77 -17.18 -3.47
CA ARG A 176 -20.60 -18.00 -3.76
C ARG A 176 -21.01 -19.46 -3.62
N THR A 177 -20.71 -20.27 -4.61
CA THR A 177 -21.02 -21.71 -4.62
C THR A 177 -19.86 -22.57 -4.11
N ASP A 178 -18.79 -21.95 -3.62
CA ASP A 178 -17.53 -22.60 -3.22
C ASP A 178 -17.45 -22.94 -1.72
N GLY A 179 -18.56 -22.80 -0.99
CA GLY A 179 -18.67 -23.24 0.41
C GLY A 179 -18.02 -22.33 1.46
N TYR A 180 -17.45 -21.18 1.07
CA TYR A 180 -17.00 -20.17 2.04
C TYR A 180 -18.20 -19.47 2.69
N LYS A 181 -18.10 -19.20 4.00
CA LYS A 181 -19.12 -18.44 4.75
C LYS A 181 -19.25 -17.04 4.15
N ILE A 182 -20.48 -16.64 3.86
CA ILE A 182 -20.81 -15.28 3.46
C ILE A 182 -21.15 -14.52 4.75
N ALA A 183 -20.55 -13.34 4.95
CA ALA A 183 -21.01 -12.46 6.01
C ALA A 183 -22.35 -11.85 5.56
N GLU A 184 -23.41 -12.01 6.35
CA GLU A 184 -24.75 -11.48 6.05
C GLU A 184 -24.75 -9.94 5.95
N GLN A 185 -23.77 -9.30 6.61
CA GLN A 185 -23.53 -7.87 6.58
C GLN A 185 -22.02 -7.63 6.46
N ASP A 186 -21.65 -6.48 5.89
CA ASP A 186 -20.26 -6.05 5.82
C ASP A 186 -19.70 -5.90 7.26
N VAL A 187 -18.77 -6.78 7.66
CA VAL A 187 -18.22 -6.83 9.03
C VAL A 187 -17.47 -5.53 9.38
N TYR A 188 -17.15 -4.72 8.37
CA TYR A 188 -16.45 -3.46 8.51
C TYR A 188 -17.22 -2.34 7.81
N THR A 189 -17.86 -1.47 8.60
CA THR A 189 -18.32 -0.17 8.11
C THR A 189 -17.21 0.84 8.35
N ALA A 190 -16.51 1.25 7.29
CA ALA A 190 -15.40 2.20 7.40
C ALA A 190 -15.85 3.51 8.09
N ASN A 191 -15.29 3.83 9.25
CA ASN A 191 -15.55 5.09 9.94
C ASN A 191 -14.50 6.13 9.52
N PRO A 192 -14.88 7.37 9.18
CA PRO A 192 -13.93 8.46 8.91
C PRO A 192 -12.95 8.76 10.06
N LEU A 193 -13.31 8.36 11.30
CA LEU A 193 -12.49 8.48 12.50
C LEU A 193 -11.62 7.25 12.77
N ASP A 194 -11.80 6.14 12.05
CA ASP A 194 -10.87 5.03 12.13
C ASP A 194 -9.50 5.58 11.76
N GLY A 195 -8.54 5.49 12.68
CA GLY A 195 -7.16 5.89 12.42
C GLY A 195 -6.61 5.18 11.17
N PRO A 196 -5.44 5.57 10.65
CA PRO A 196 -4.75 4.68 9.72
C PRO A 196 -4.65 3.29 10.37
N ALA A 197 -4.53 2.22 9.57
CA ALA A 197 -4.09 0.93 10.11
C ALA A 197 -2.90 1.20 11.03
N SER A 198 -2.95 0.68 12.25
CA SER A 198 -1.94 0.99 13.25
C SER A 198 -0.56 0.77 12.64
N PHE A 199 0.25 1.83 12.65
CA PHE A 199 1.65 1.70 12.24
C PHE A 199 2.28 0.69 13.18
N SER A 200 3.02 -0.25 12.59
CA SER A 200 3.79 -1.18 13.40
C SER A 200 4.79 -0.36 14.19
N LYS A 201 4.96 -0.62 15.49
CA LYS A 201 5.99 0.04 16.33
C LYS A 201 7.44 -0.18 15.82
N TYR A 202 7.59 -0.92 14.72
CA TYR A 202 8.83 -1.29 14.04
C TYR A 202 9.00 -0.61 12.67
N ASP A 203 7.96 0.07 12.13
CA ASP A 203 8.05 0.77 10.84
C ASP A 203 9.17 1.84 10.93
N GLY A 204 10.20 1.74 10.07
CA GLY A 204 11.26 2.74 9.94
C GLY A 204 12.40 2.67 10.98
N LYS A 205 12.54 1.57 11.72
CA LYS A 205 13.56 1.43 12.78
C LYS A 205 14.94 0.91 12.34
N GLY A 206 15.15 0.63 11.06
CA GLY A 206 16.45 0.16 10.55
C GLY A 206 16.33 -0.57 9.21
N SER A 207 17.47 -1.01 8.69
CA SER A 207 17.53 -1.85 7.49
C SER A 207 16.98 -3.25 7.77
N LEU A 208 16.41 -3.88 6.74
CA LEU A 208 15.96 -5.26 6.81
C LEU A 208 17.16 -6.21 6.95
N VAL A 209 17.16 -7.02 8.00
CA VAL A 209 18.06 -8.17 8.15
C VAL A 209 17.25 -9.44 7.94
N VAL A 210 17.70 -10.30 7.01
CA VAL A 210 17.06 -11.60 6.77
C VAL A 210 17.85 -12.68 7.51
N ARG A 211 17.18 -13.51 8.30
CA ARG A 211 17.78 -14.69 8.93
C ARG A 211 17.35 -15.94 8.17
N VAL A 212 18.32 -16.74 7.74
CA VAL A 212 18.07 -18.00 7.03
C VAL A 212 18.63 -19.15 7.86
N PHE A 213 17.77 -20.10 8.20
CA PHE A 213 18.14 -21.27 8.99
C PHE A 213 18.07 -22.54 8.14
N SER A 214 18.99 -23.47 8.37
CA SER A 214 18.75 -24.88 8.10
C SER A 214 18.61 -25.64 9.41
N PHE A 215 17.62 -26.53 9.50
CA PHE A 215 17.33 -27.25 10.73
C PHE A 215 16.91 -28.72 10.54
N SER A 216 16.94 -29.50 11.62
CA SER A 216 16.35 -30.83 11.70
C SER A 216 14.95 -30.78 12.32
N PHE A 217 13.95 -31.34 11.63
CA PHE A 217 12.60 -31.51 12.22
C PHE A 217 12.61 -32.35 13.50
N LYS A 218 13.61 -33.22 13.72
CA LYS A 218 13.76 -33.99 14.96
C LYS A 218 14.09 -33.09 16.17
N LYS A 219 14.69 -31.92 15.94
CA LYS A 219 15.09 -30.96 16.97
C LYS A 219 14.16 -29.73 17.02
N GLY A 220 13.01 -29.78 16.32
CA GLY A 220 12.03 -28.69 16.28
C GLY A 220 12.42 -27.51 15.37
N ILE A 221 11.47 -26.60 15.13
CA ILE A 221 11.66 -25.42 14.27
C ILE A 221 12.47 -24.35 15.03
N PRO A 222 13.37 -23.60 14.38
CA PRO A 222 14.05 -22.45 15.00
C PRO A 222 13.08 -21.39 15.52
N GLU A 223 13.38 -20.82 16.68
CA GLU A 223 12.56 -19.79 17.33
C GLU A 223 12.75 -18.42 16.65
N ASP A 224 11.66 -17.67 16.47
CA ASP A 224 11.73 -16.25 16.08
C ASP A 224 11.82 -15.35 17.33
N THR A 225 13.03 -14.92 17.66
CA THR A 225 13.30 -14.04 18.80
C THR A 225 12.95 -12.56 18.55
N SER A 226 12.55 -12.20 17.32
CA SER A 226 12.22 -10.80 17.00
C SER A 226 10.76 -10.42 17.27
N GLY A 227 9.88 -11.40 17.52
CA GLY A 227 8.46 -11.25 17.83
C GLY A 227 7.57 -10.77 16.66
N ASN A 228 8.16 -10.09 15.67
CA ASN A 228 7.47 -9.48 14.54
C ASN A 228 8.14 -9.75 13.20
N GLY A 229 9.27 -10.45 13.18
CA GLY A 229 9.97 -10.80 11.96
C GLY A 229 9.23 -11.88 11.18
N GLY A 230 8.68 -12.88 11.89
CA GLY A 230 7.97 -13.99 11.30
C GLY A 230 8.77 -14.64 10.17
N GLY A 231 8.12 -15.54 9.43
CA GLY A 231 8.82 -16.16 8.32
C GLY A 231 8.17 -17.39 7.76
N TYR A 232 8.94 -18.08 6.94
CA TYR A 232 8.54 -19.31 6.31
C TYR A 232 9.34 -20.48 6.84
N VAL A 233 8.67 -21.62 6.93
CA VAL A 233 9.30 -22.90 7.20
C VAL A 233 9.03 -23.79 6.00
N PHE A 234 10.08 -24.18 5.29
CA PHE A 234 9.99 -25.05 4.13
C PHE A 234 10.47 -26.45 4.48
N ASP A 235 9.63 -27.44 4.21
CA ASP A 235 9.98 -28.84 4.38
C ASP A 235 10.66 -29.38 3.13
N CYS A 236 11.96 -29.66 3.23
CA CYS A 236 12.77 -30.18 2.12
C CYS A 236 12.75 -31.71 2.05
N ARG A 237 11.99 -32.42 2.91
CA ARG A 237 12.05 -33.89 3.02
C ARG A 237 11.54 -34.63 1.79
N SER A 238 10.76 -33.98 0.92
CA SER A 238 10.27 -34.56 -0.33
C SER A 238 11.37 -34.79 -1.36
N THR A 239 12.39 -33.91 -1.38
CA THR A 239 13.47 -33.96 -2.38
C THR A 239 14.42 -35.14 -2.17
N HIS A 240 15.10 -35.54 -3.26
CA HIS A 240 16.05 -36.65 -3.31
C HIS A 240 17.07 -36.61 -2.18
N ASN A 241 17.29 -37.76 -1.53
CA ASN A 241 17.91 -37.81 -0.19
C ASN A 241 19.36 -38.32 -0.21
N PRO A 242 20.38 -37.45 -0.09
CA PRO A 242 21.79 -37.86 -0.11
C PRO A 242 22.15 -38.79 1.05
N GLY A 243 21.47 -38.65 2.20
CA GLY A 243 21.74 -39.45 3.40
C GLY A 243 21.46 -40.96 3.25
N ARG A 244 20.88 -41.40 2.12
CA ARG A 244 20.72 -42.82 1.78
C ARG A 244 21.98 -43.45 1.19
N TYR A 245 22.97 -42.66 0.80
CA TYR A 245 24.19 -43.13 0.13
C TYR A 245 25.40 -42.94 1.04
N GLU A 246 26.17 -44.00 1.24
CA GLU A 246 27.32 -44.02 2.15
C GLU A 246 28.32 -42.87 1.93
N PRO A 247 28.69 -42.49 0.68
CA PRO A 247 29.63 -41.40 0.43
C PRO A 247 29.18 -40.03 0.98
N TYR A 248 27.87 -39.77 1.04
CA TYR A 248 27.34 -38.46 1.43
C TYR A 248 27.05 -38.35 2.93
N LYS A 249 27.04 -39.46 3.69
CA LYS A 249 26.63 -39.47 5.11
C LYS A 249 27.48 -38.58 6.02
N LYS A 250 28.75 -38.36 5.69
CA LYS A 250 29.71 -37.60 6.52
C LYS A 250 29.95 -36.16 6.05
N ILE A 251 29.36 -35.78 4.92
CA ILE A 251 29.50 -34.45 4.33
C ILE A 251 28.14 -33.74 4.33
N THR A 252 28.11 -32.46 4.02
CA THR A 252 26.98 -31.55 4.23
C THR A 252 26.47 -30.98 2.91
N GLY A 253 25.35 -30.26 2.95
CA GLY A 253 24.83 -29.53 1.79
C GLY A 253 25.72 -28.37 1.30
N LEU A 254 26.84 -28.08 1.97
CA LEU A 254 27.85 -27.12 1.52
C LEU A 254 28.94 -27.77 0.66
N ASP A 255 29.04 -29.09 0.67
CA ASP A 255 30.09 -29.82 -0.05
C ASP A 255 29.69 -30.06 -1.51
N GLU A 256 30.63 -29.80 -2.43
CA GLU A 256 30.39 -29.87 -3.89
C GLU A 256 29.79 -31.22 -4.33
N ALA A 257 30.23 -32.32 -3.72
CA ALA A 257 29.69 -33.65 -4.04
C ALA A 257 28.20 -33.79 -3.69
N VAL A 258 27.74 -33.16 -2.60
CA VAL A 258 26.32 -33.16 -2.22
C VAL A 258 25.53 -32.17 -3.07
N ILE A 259 26.10 -31.00 -3.36
CA ILE A 259 25.51 -30.00 -4.26
C ILE A 259 25.19 -30.63 -5.62
N ARG A 260 26.21 -31.22 -6.27
CA ARG A 260 26.05 -31.90 -7.57
C ARG A 260 25.02 -33.02 -7.50
N PHE A 261 25.04 -33.83 -6.44
CA PHE A 261 24.06 -34.89 -6.26
C PHE A 261 22.62 -34.35 -6.16
N LEU A 262 22.41 -33.23 -5.47
CA LEU A 262 21.10 -32.61 -5.32
C LEU A 262 20.63 -31.93 -6.61
N GLU A 263 21.55 -31.42 -7.43
CA GLU A 263 21.26 -30.74 -8.70
C GLU A 263 21.10 -31.70 -9.89
N ASP A 264 21.62 -32.93 -9.81
CA ASP A 264 21.74 -33.89 -10.93
C ASP A 264 20.40 -34.20 -11.62
N ASP A 265 19.34 -34.40 -10.85
CA ASP A 265 17.98 -34.64 -11.37
C ASP A 265 17.12 -33.36 -11.50
N GLY A 266 17.66 -32.21 -11.07
CA GLY A 266 16.99 -30.91 -11.07
C GLY A 266 15.84 -30.76 -10.06
N GLU A 267 15.50 -31.80 -9.29
CA GLU A 267 14.32 -31.79 -8.41
C GLU A 267 14.44 -30.69 -7.34
N ILE A 268 15.62 -30.56 -6.72
CA ILE A 268 15.82 -29.54 -5.68
C ILE A 268 15.77 -28.11 -6.25
N VAL A 269 16.18 -27.94 -7.50
CA VAL A 269 16.18 -26.65 -8.18
C VAL A 269 14.74 -26.23 -8.47
N GLU A 270 13.92 -27.14 -8.97
CA GLU A 270 12.49 -26.91 -9.18
C GLU A 270 11.71 -26.69 -7.87
N PHE A 271 12.12 -27.35 -6.79
CA PHE A 271 11.60 -27.06 -5.45
C PHE A 271 11.94 -25.63 -4.99
N LEU A 272 13.18 -25.19 -5.21
CA LEU A 272 13.66 -23.91 -4.71
C LEU A 272 13.19 -22.71 -5.56
N ARG A 273 12.86 -22.91 -6.84
CA ARG A 273 12.34 -21.88 -7.74
C ARG A 273 11.11 -21.12 -7.19
N PRO A 274 9.98 -21.75 -6.82
CA PRO A 274 8.84 -21.04 -6.24
C PRO A 274 9.15 -20.44 -4.86
N VAL A 275 10.11 -21.01 -4.12
CA VAL A 275 10.58 -20.44 -2.85
C VAL A 275 11.28 -19.10 -3.08
N TYR A 276 12.10 -18.98 -4.13
CA TYR A 276 12.70 -17.71 -4.52
C TYR A 276 11.65 -16.66 -4.89
N GLU A 277 10.64 -17.02 -5.68
CA GLU A 277 9.57 -16.10 -6.07
C GLU A 277 8.80 -15.56 -4.84
N LEU A 278 8.48 -16.46 -3.90
CA LEU A 278 7.81 -16.09 -2.65
C LEU A 278 8.70 -15.20 -1.78
N ALA A 279 9.97 -15.56 -1.65
CA ALA A 279 10.95 -14.82 -0.84
C ALA A 279 11.20 -13.42 -1.39
N ASP A 280 11.35 -13.30 -2.71
CA ASP A 280 11.53 -12.04 -3.43
C ASP A 280 10.35 -11.09 -3.19
N HIS A 281 9.13 -11.59 -3.36
CA HIS A 281 7.92 -10.80 -3.11
C HIS A 281 7.85 -10.27 -1.67
N HIS A 282 8.23 -11.10 -0.69
CA HIS A 282 8.17 -10.73 0.71
C HIS A 282 9.30 -9.79 1.12
N VAL A 283 10.52 -10.01 0.64
CA VAL A 283 11.65 -9.09 0.88
C VAL A 283 11.33 -7.71 0.35
N GLU A 284 10.83 -7.59 -0.89
CA GLU A 284 10.41 -6.31 -1.46
C GLU A 284 9.34 -5.63 -0.62
N ARG A 285 8.32 -6.38 -0.20
CA ARG A 285 7.23 -5.84 0.61
C ARG A 285 7.70 -5.42 2.00
N TYR A 286 8.59 -6.20 2.61
CA TYR A 286 9.15 -5.90 3.92
C TYR A 286 10.00 -4.63 3.89
N MET A 287 10.82 -4.46 2.85
CA MET A 287 11.58 -3.23 2.62
C MET A 287 10.66 -2.02 2.42
N GLN A 288 9.61 -2.13 1.59
CA GLN A 288 8.63 -1.05 1.39
C GLN A 288 7.90 -0.65 2.68
N ARG A 289 7.64 -1.63 3.55
CA ARG A 289 6.95 -1.44 4.83
C ARG A 289 7.88 -0.98 5.96
N GLY A 290 9.20 -1.01 5.75
CA GLY A 290 10.18 -0.65 6.78
C GLY A 290 10.31 -1.68 7.89
N PHE A 291 10.06 -2.97 7.62
CA PHE A 291 10.33 -4.05 8.56
C PHE A 291 11.84 -4.31 8.67
N THR A 292 12.29 -4.68 9.87
CA THR A 292 13.71 -4.85 10.17
C THR A 292 14.15 -6.31 10.26
N ASN A 293 13.22 -7.26 10.32
CA ASN A 293 13.49 -8.68 10.48
C ASN A 293 12.60 -9.51 9.55
N LEU A 294 13.15 -10.55 8.94
CA LEU A 294 12.41 -11.60 8.23
C LEU A 294 13.17 -12.92 8.37
N MET A 295 12.46 -14.03 8.56
CA MET A 295 13.06 -15.35 8.72
C MET A 295 12.66 -16.31 7.60
N PHE A 296 13.60 -17.13 7.15
CA PHE A 296 13.34 -18.30 6.33
C PHE A 296 14.03 -19.51 6.93
N SER A 297 13.32 -20.63 7.08
CA SER A 297 13.83 -21.83 7.72
C SER A 297 13.61 -23.04 6.84
N PHE A 298 14.66 -23.76 6.51
CA PHE A 298 14.61 -24.98 5.72
C PHE A 298 14.81 -26.19 6.63
N GLY A 299 13.85 -27.10 6.63
CA GLY A 299 13.86 -28.30 7.47
C GLY A 299 14.14 -29.54 6.65
N CYS A 300 15.02 -30.42 7.13
CA CYS A 300 15.06 -31.81 6.68
C CYS A 300 15.11 -32.76 7.88
N THR A 301 15.23 -34.07 7.66
CA THR A 301 15.25 -35.04 8.77
C THR A 301 16.48 -34.86 9.67
N GLY A 302 17.66 -34.66 9.08
CA GLY A 302 18.94 -34.61 9.82
C GLY A 302 19.51 -33.20 10.03
N GLY A 303 19.03 -32.19 9.29
CA GLY A 303 19.61 -30.85 9.31
C GLY A 303 21.01 -30.76 8.68
N GLN A 304 21.35 -31.65 7.73
CA GLN A 304 22.72 -31.82 7.22
C GLN A 304 22.89 -31.58 5.72
N HIS A 305 21.94 -32.05 4.88
CA HIS A 305 22.10 -32.00 3.41
C HIS A 305 21.13 -31.02 2.76
N ARG A 306 19.91 -31.48 2.46
CA ARG A 306 18.89 -30.73 1.71
C ARG A 306 18.56 -29.38 2.32
N SER A 307 18.36 -29.32 3.63
CA SER A 307 18.07 -28.05 4.30
C SER A 307 19.26 -27.09 4.29
N VAL A 308 20.48 -27.61 4.41
CA VAL A 308 21.72 -26.80 4.37
C VAL A 308 21.89 -26.18 2.99
N TYR A 309 21.75 -26.99 1.94
CA TYR A 309 21.76 -26.55 0.54
C TYR A 309 20.73 -25.43 0.29
N CYS A 310 19.45 -25.68 0.59
CA CYS A 310 18.39 -24.69 0.34
C CYS A 310 18.59 -23.38 1.11
N ALA A 311 19.03 -23.47 2.37
CA ALA A 311 19.31 -22.28 3.19
C ALA A 311 20.45 -21.44 2.61
N GLN A 312 21.55 -22.07 2.22
CA GLN A 312 22.70 -21.38 1.61
C GLN A 312 22.30 -20.69 0.32
N HIS A 313 21.63 -21.41 -0.58
CA HIS A 313 21.23 -20.92 -1.88
C HIS A 313 20.19 -19.78 -1.80
N LEU A 314 19.25 -19.80 -0.85
CA LEU A 314 18.35 -18.66 -0.64
C LEU A 314 19.10 -17.45 -0.10
N ALA A 315 19.99 -17.64 0.86
CA ALA A 315 20.73 -16.53 1.45
C ALA A 315 21.59 -15.78 0.41
N GLU A 316 22.30 -16.53 -0.42
CA GLU A 316 23.11 -15.98 -1.50
C GLU A 316 22.27 -15.27 -2.55
N HIS A 317 21.13 -15.86 -2.94
CA HIS A 317 20.18 -15.22 -3.86
C HIS A 317 19.69 -13.87 -3.33
N LEU A 318 19.24 -13.81 -2.08
CA LEU A 318 18.72 -12.59 -1.46
C LEU A 318 19.79 -11.51 -1.29
N ASN A 319 20.98 -11.86 -0.80
CA ASN A 319 22.08 -10.90 -0.70
C ASN A 319 22.56 -10.42 -2.07
N LYS A 320 22.64 -11.30 -3.07
CA LYS A 320 23.04 -10.95 -4.44
C LYS A 320 22.05 -10.01 -5.09
N LYS A 321 20.75 -10.29 -4.98
CA LYS A 321 19.68 -9.53 -5.64
C LYS A 321 19.38 -8.20 -4.96
N TYR A 322 19.28 -8.17 -3.63
CA TYR A 322 18.82 -7.00 -2.89
C TYR A 322 19.93 -6.24 -2.15
N GLY A 323 21.13 -6.83 -2.00
CA GLY A 323 22.23 -6.21 -1.27
C GLY A 323 21.98 -6.06 0.24
N ILE A 324 20.99 -6.77 0.78
CA ILE A 324 20.64 -6.75 2.21
C ILE A 324 21.56 -7.66 3.02
N GLU A 325 21.68 -7.37 4.32
CA GLU A 325 22.35 -8.26 5.26
C GLU A 325 21.55 -9.56 5.41
N VAL A 326 22.21 -10.69 5.24
CA VAL A 326 21.61 -12.01 5.44
C VAL A 326 22.45 -12.81 6.43
N ARG A 327 21.83 -13.26 7.53
CA ARG A 327 22.49 -14.11 8.54
C ARG A 327 22.05 -15.55 8.36
N ILE A 328 23.00 -16.43 8.09
CA ILE A 328 22.79 -17.85 7.84
C ILE A 328 23.17 -18.64 9.09
N THR A 329 22.32 -19.56 9.52
CA THR A 329 22.62 -20.47 10.63
C THR A 329 22.25 -21.90 10.25
N HIS A 330 23.26 -22.75 10.09
CA HIS A 330 23.08 -24.19 9.93
C HIS A 330 23.10 -24.87 11.30
N ARG A 331 21.92 -24.96 11.94
CA ARG A 331 21.79 -25.25 13.37
C ARG A 331 22.44 -26.58 13.78
N GLU A 332 22.20 -27.66 13.04
CA GLU A 332 22.79 -28.96 13.38
C GLU A 332 24.26 -29.10 12.98
N GLN A 333 24.76 -28.23 12.11
CA GLN A 333 26.17 -28.19 11.74
C GLN A 333 26.99 -27.23 12.62
N GLY A 334 26.33 -26.39 13.44
CA GLY A 334 27.01 -25.40 14.28
C GLY A 334 27.70 -24.29 13.48
N ILE A 335 27.23 -24.02 12.26
CA ILE A 335 27.82 -23.04 11.36
C ILE A 335 26.95 -21.78 11.34
N GLU A 336 27.57 -20.63 11.54
CA GLU A 336 26.96 -19.31 11.38
C GLU A 336 27.76 -18.46 10.40
N GLN A 337 27.07 -17.76 9.51
CA GLN A 337 27.68 -16.90 8.50
C GLN A 337 26.86 -15.61 8.36
N VAL A 338 27.55 -14.49 8.11
CA VAL A 338 26.91 -13.20 7.79
C VAL A 338 27.31 -12.81 6.37
N LEU A 339 26.32 -12.63 5.50
CA LEU A 339 26.48 -11.98 4.21
C LEU A 339 26.21 -10.50 4.40
N GLU A 340 27.26 -9.69 4.43
CA GLU A 340 27.20 -8.26 4.68
C GLU A 340 26.35 -7.51 3.65
N ALA A 341 25.70 -6.43 4.10
CA ALA A 341 24.97 -5.55 3.21
C ALA A 341 25.92 -4.89 2.20
N LYS A 342 25.55 -4.89 0.92
CA LYS A 342 26.34 -4.26 -0.13
C LYS A 342 26.06 -2.77 -0.13
N THR A 343 27.10 -1.96 0.10
CA THR A 343 27.00 -0.50 -0.03
C THR A 343 26.59 -0.18 -1.47
N LYS A 344 25.49 0.56 -1.67
CA LYS A 344 25.17 1.12 -2.98
C LYS A 344 26.36 2.00 -3.39
N ARG A 345 27.18 1.54 -4.35
CA ARG A 345 28.12 2.42 -5.05
C ARG A 345 27.27 3.52 -5.68
N THR A 346 27.52 4.74 -5.24
CA THR A 346 26.75 5.94 -5.53
C THR A 346 26.91 6.37 -6.97
#